data_AF-L1NW66-F1
#
_entry.id   AF-L1NW66-F1
#
_cell.length_a   1.000
_cell.length_b   1.000
_cell.length_c   1.000
_cell.angle_alpha   90.00
_cell.angle_beta   90.00
_cell.angle_gamma   90.00
#
_symmetry.space_group_name_H-M   'P 1'
#
loop_
_entity.id
_entity.type
_entity.pdbx_description
1 polymer ?
#
loop_
_entity_poly.entity_id
_entity_poly.type
_entity_poly.pdbx_seq_one_letter_code
_entity_poly.pdbx_strand_id
1 'polypeptide(L)'
;MISTFNFELLKKRLNLFLEKIEDLGGEVEPLTIEKPATEEEIKAVEAKLGYTLPPHFREVLLENTAYLEFWWYIDDFTEEDEDFLLDELDNISSGELLFGLDLLLDNERSRKGWVKDVCPSKSEEYSRVWNNKMCFQEVGNGDYIAIELEPENYGKVVYLSHDGASNLGTYLADNFKEFLMNYASVGCAGGEDWQWEPFYTAGKGIDPTCENAQTWYKVLGINPKELEG
;
A
#
# COMPACT_ATOMS: atom_id res chain seq x y z
N MET A 1 -1.41 -1.58 20.90
CA MET A 1 -2.49 -2.58 20.83
C MET A 1 -2.36 -3.18 19.44
N ILE A 2 -2.09 -4.48 19.30
CA ILE A 2 -1.99 -5.11 17.98
C ILE A 2 -3.41 -5.09 17.40
N SER A 3 -3.64 -4.28 16.38
CA SER A 3 -4.93 -4.22 15.69
C SER A 3 -5.19 -5.59 15.07
N THR A 4 -6.16 -6.35 15.58
CA THR A 4 -6.68 -7.52 14.88
C THR A 4 -7.25 -7.09 13.53
N PHE A 5 -6.85 -7.77 12.46
CA PHE A 5 -7.36 -7.52 11.13
C PHE A 5 -8.89 -7.60 11.09
N ASN A 6 -9.54 -6.59 10.52
CA ASN A 6 -10.99 -6.52 10.39
C ASN A 6 -11.34 -5.98 9.00
N PHE A 7 -11.79 -6.88 8.12
CA PHE A 7 -12.10 -6.53 6.73
C PHE A 7 -13.31 -5.61 6.58
N GLU A 8 -14.30 -5.71 7.47
CA GLU A 8 -15.44 -4.78 7.47
C GLU A 8 -15.00 -3.37 7.87
N LEU A 9 -14.10 -3.26 8.85
CA LEU A 9 -13.50 -1.98 9.22
C LEU A 9 -12.62 -1.41 8.10
N LEU A 10 -11.84 -2.26 7.43
CA LEU A 10 -11.07 -1.86 6.24
C LEU A 10 -12.01 -1.23 5.19
N LYS A 11 -13.08 -1.92 4.80
CA LYS A 11 -14.06 -1.41 3.83
C LYS A 11 -14.71 -0.10 4.28
N LYS A 12 -15.07 0.00 5.56
CA LYS A 12 -15.64 1.22 6.14
C LYS A 12 -14.67 2.40 5.97
N ARG A 13 -13.39 2.21 6.29
CA ARG A 13 -12.36 3.25 6.15
C ARG A 13 -12.20 3.67 4.69
N LEU A 14 -12.04 2.71 3.78
CA LEU A 14 -11.89 3.01 2.35
C LEU A 14 -13.08 3.82 1.82
N ASN A 15 -14.33 3.39 2.08
CA ASN A 15 -15.50 4.16 1.64
C ASN A 15 -15.60 5.55 2.28
N LEU A 16 -15.22 5.69 3.56
CA LEU A 16 -15.20 6.99 4.22
C LEU A 16 -14.21 7.94 3.54
N PHE A 17 -13.02 7.45 3.16
CA PHE A 17 -12.07 8.27 2.42
C PHE A 17 -12.61 8.65 1.04
N LEU A 18 -13.21 7.73 0.27
CA LEU A 18 -13.84 8.10 -1.01
C LEU A 18 -14.88 9.21 -0.83
N GLU A 19 -15.76 9.10 0.18
CA GLU A 19 -16.76 10.14 0.49
C GLU A 19 -16.09 11.49 0.79
N LYS A 20 -15.04 11.51 1.62
CA LYS A 20 -14.37 12.76 2.00
C LYS A 20 -13.54 13.39 0.91
N ILE A 21 -12.95 12.57 0.04
CA ILE A 21 -12.24 13.07 -1.14
C ILE A 21 -13.25 13.65 -2.14
N GLU A 22 -14.39 12.98 -2.37
CA GLU A 22 -15.47 13.50 -3.23
C GLU A 22 -16.08 14.81 -2.68
N ASP A 23 -16.30 14.90 -1.35
CA ASP A 23 -16.77 16.12 -0.66
C ASP A 23 -15.80 17.31 -0.86
N LEU A 24 -14.51 17.05 -1.00
CA LEU A 24 -13.47 18.06 -1.32
C LEU A 24 -13.34 18.38 -2.82
N GLY A 25 -14.15 17.75 -3.67
CA GLY A 25 -14.10 17.93 -5.12
C GLY A 25 -13.05 17.09 -5.83
N GLY A 26 -12.45 16.11 -5.14
CA GLY A 26 -11.54 15.13 -5.73
C GLY A 26 -12.26 14.12 -6.64
N GLU A 27 -11.49 13.49 -7.52
CA GLU A 27 -11.92 12.38 -8.36
C GLU A 27 -11.79 11.06 -7.58
N VAL A 28 -12.81 10.22 -7.66
CA VAL A 28 -12.84 8.93 -6.98
C VAL A 28 -13.38 7.85 -7.92
N GLU A 29 -12.88 6.63 -7.74
CA GLU A 29 -13.47 5.46 -8.37
C GLU A 29 -14.20 4.61 -7.31
N PRO A 30 -15.36 4.00 -7.64
CA PRO A 30 -16.04 3.13 -6.70
C PRO A 30 -15.15 1.98 -6.23
N LEU A 31 -15.12 1.75 -4.90
CA LEU A 31 -14.39 0.65 -4.30
C LEU A 31 -14.79 -0.69 -4.92
N THR A 32 -13.83 -1.37 -5.56
CA THR A 32 -14.04 -2.67 -6.19
C THR A 32 -13.48 -3.77 -5.31
N ILE A 33 -14.34 -4.73 -4.94
CA ILE A 33 -13.99 -5.89 -4.13
C ILE A 33 -14.64 -7.12 -4.75
N GLU A 34 -13.83 -8.11 -5.10
CA GLU A 34 -14.33 -9.38 -5.60
C GLU A 34 -14.68 -10.37 -4.48
N LYS A 35 -15.25 -11.51 -4.88
CA LYS A 35 -15.40 -12.66 -3.98
C LYS A 35 -14.02 -13.17 -3.54
N PRO A 36 -13.91 -13.82 -2.37
CA PRO A 36 -12.68 -14.50 -1.98
C PRO A 36 -12.25 -15.55 -3.01
N ALA A 37 -10.93 -15.72 -3.14
CA ALA A 37 -10.33 -16.73 -4.00
C ALA A 37 -10.55 -18.14 -3.44
N THR A 38 -10.56 -19.14 -4.31
CA THR A 38 -10.54 -20.55 -3.86
C THR A 38 -9.12 -21.04 -3.61
N GLU A 39 -9.02 -22.11 -2.84
CA GLU A 39 -7.75 -22.80 -2.59
C GLU A 39 -7.10 -23.33 -3.89
N GLU A 40 -7.91 -23.74 -4.86
CA GLU A 40 -7.44 -24.16 -6.19
C GLU A 40 -6.87 -23.00 -7.00
N GLU A 41 -7.54 -21.83 -6.98
CA GLU A 41 -7.07 -20.63 -7.67
C GLU A 41 -5.73 -20.17 -7.12
N ILE A 42 -5.58 -20.11 -5.78
CA ILE A 42 -4.32 -19.76 -5.13
C ILE A 42 -3.22 -20.75 -5.48
N LYS A 43 -3.48 -22.06 -5.34
CA LYS A 43 -2.48 -23.10 -5.67
C LYS A 43 -2.02 -23.02 -7.13
N ALA A 44 -2.92 -22.68 -8.05
CA ALA A 44 -2.57 -22.52 -9.45
C ALA A 44 -1.61 -21.35 -9.69
N VAL A 45 -1.76 -20.25 -8.95
CA VAL A 45 -0.84 -19.11 -9.02
C VAL A 45 0.48 -19.42 -8.31
N GLU A 46 0.45 -20.01 -7.11
CA GLU A 46 1.64 -20.44 -6.38
C GLU A 46 2.52 -21.40 -7.20
N ALA A 47 1.91 -22.35 -7.92
CA ALA A 47 2.63 -23.26 -8.81
C ALA A 47 3.36 -22.53 -9.94
N LYS A 48 2.80 -21.41 -10.44
CA LYS A 48 3.42 -20.58 -11.48
C LYS A 48 4.51 -19.67 -10.91
N LEU A 49 4.31 -19.14 -9.71
CA LEU A 49 5.27 -18.30 -9.00
C LEU A 49 6.48 -19.12 -8.50
N GLY A 50 6.27 -20.39 -8.16
CA GLY A 50 7.31 -21.29 -7.65
C GLY A 50 7.51 -21.20 -6.13
N TYR A 51 6.60 -20.55 -5.41
CA TYR A 51 6.60 -20.42 -3.95
C TYR A 51 5.17 -20.32 -3.41
N THR A 52 5.01 -20.58 -2.11
CA THR A 52 3.75 -20.36 -1.41
C THR A 52 3.60 -18.90 -1.03
N LEU A 53 2.42 -18.31 -1.26
CA LEU A 53 2.13 -16.93 -0.90
C LEU A 53 2.35 -16.70 0.60
N PRO A 54 2.84 -15.52 1.00
CA PRO A 54 2.94 -15.11 2.40
C PRO A 54 1.61 -15.35 3.15
N PRO A 55 1.61 -16.00 4.34
CA PRO A 55 0.41 -16.46 5.02
C PRO A 55 -0.66 -15.38 5.19
N HIS A 56 -0.29 -14.18 5.63
CA HIS A 56 -1.27 -13.10 5.83
C HIS A 56 -1.87 -12.57 4.54
N PHE A 57 -1.10 -12.55 3.44
CA PHE A 57 -1.63 -12.21 2.11
C PHE A 57 -2.58 -13.30 1.62
N ARG A 58 -2.15 -14.56 1.73
CA ARG A 58 -2.96 -15.74 1.40
C ARG A 58 -4.29 -15.79 2.17
N GLU A 59 -4.25 -15.51 3.47
CA GLU A 59 -5.44 -15.47 4.34
C GLU A 59 -6.44 -14.42 3.85
N VAL A 60 -5.98 -13.21 3.53
CA VAL A 60 -6.87 -12.15 3.00
C VAL A 60 -7.50 -12.58 1.68
N LEU A 61 -6.74 -13.22 0.79
CA LEU A 61 -7.27 -13.73 -0.48
C LEU A 61 -8.37 -14.79 -0.29
N LEU A 62 -8.15 -15.75 0.62
CA LEU A 62 -9.08 -16.86 0.88
C LEU A 62 -10.33 -16.44 1.65
N GLU A 63 -10.18 -15.51 2.59
CA GLU A 63 -11.23 -15.20 3.55
C GLU A 63 -12.03 -13.95 3.17
N ASN A 64 -11.46 -13.04 2.36
CA ASN A 64 -12.02 -11.71 2.18
C ASN A 64 -12.24 -11.31 0.73
N THR A 65 -11.21 -11.37 -0.12
CA THR A 65 -11.34 -10.96 -1.52
C THR A 65 -10.19 -11.47 -2.39
N ALA A 66 -10.50 -11.94 -3.59
CA ALA A 66 -9.49 -12.26 -4.60
C ALA A 66 -8.83 -11.02 -5.23
N TYR A 67 -9.51 -9.86 -5.13
CA TYR A 67 -9.12 -8.61 -5.79
C TYR A 67 -9.71 -7.41 -5.05
N LEU A 68 -8.90 -6.39 -4.80
CA LEU A 68 -9.33 -5.11 -4.25
C LEU A 68 -8.67 -3.99 -5.03
N GLU A 69 -9.49 -3.03 -5.46
CA GLU A 69 -9.07 -1.79 -6.11
C GLU A 69 -9.78 -0.61 -5.44
N PHE A 70 -8.97 0.34 -5.00
CA PHE A 70 -9.36 1.58 -4.35
C PHE A 70 -8.47 2.68 -4.92
N TRP A 71 -9.08 3.77 -5.36
CA TRP A 71 -8.36 4.88 -5.98
C TRP A 71 -9.09 6.19 -5.75
N TRP A 72 -8.30 7.24 -5.54
CA TRP A 72 -8.75 8.63 -5.58
C TRP A 72 -7.62 9.57 -5.98
N TYR A 73 -8.01 10.76 -6.46
CA TYR A 73 -7.13 11.84 -6.85
C TYR A 73 -7.72 13.19 -6.44
N ILE A 74 -6.87 14.13 -6.05
CA ILE A 74 -7.22 15.52 -5.81
C ILE A 74 -6.26 16.35 -6.67
N ASP A 75 -6.81 17.22 -7.53
CA ASP A 75 -6.04 18.27 -8.20
C ASP A 75 -5.61 19.28 -7.13
N ASP A 76 -4.39 19.83 -7.23
CA ASP A 76 -3.72 20.60 -6.16
C ASP A 76 -4.71 21.44 -5.34
N PHE A 77 -4.62 21.32 -4.01
CA PHE A 77 -5.42 22.12 -3.09
C PHE A 77 -5.36 23.59 -3.52
N THR A 78 -6.52 24.25 -3.60
CA THR A 78 -6.55 25.59 -4.18
C THR A 78 -5.70 26.56 -3.35
N GLU A 79 -5.25 27.69 -3.90
CA GLU A 79 -4.51 28.72 -3.15
C GLU A 79 -5.23 29.17 -1.85
N GLU A 80 -6.55 28.96 -1.73
CA GLU A 80 -7.33 29.23 -0.51
C GLU A 80 -7.19 28.14 0.58
N ASP A 81 -6.79 26.93 0.18
CA ASP A 81 -6.56 25.74 1.02
C ASP A 81 -5.08 25.58 1.44
N GLU A 82 -4.14 26.16 0.67
CA GLU A 82 -2.69 26.15 0.95
C GLU A 82 -2.34 26.77 2.33
N ASP A 83 -3.04 27.83 2.75
CA ASP A 83 -2.84 28.45 4.07
C ASP A 83 -3.14 27.49 5.25
N PHE A 84 -3.84 26.38 4.99
CA PHE A 84 -4.23 25.37 5.97
C PHE A 84 -3.36 24.10 5.96
N LEU A 85 -2.60 23.86 4.88
CA LEU A 85 -1.81 22.64 4.72
C LEU A 85 -0.38 22.85 5.20
N LEU A 86 0.12 21.88 5.94
CA LEU A 86 1.55 21.81 6.23
C LEU A 86 2.27 21.47 4.93
N ASP A 87 3.45 22.06 4.68
CA ASP A 87 4.32 21.74 3.52
C ASP A 87 4.51 20.21 3.31
N GLU A 88 4.46 19.44 4.40
CA GLU A 88 4.60 17.98 4.39
C GLU A 88 3.37 17.24 3.82
N LEU A 89 2.18 17.84 3.86
CA LEU A 89 0.94 17.29 3.31
C LEU A 89 0.60 17.82 1.91
N ASP A 90 1.28 18.89 1.48
CA ASP A 90 1.06 19.56 0.19
C ASP A 90 1.23 18.61 -1.01
N ASN A 91 2.07 17.57 -0.86
CA ASN A 91 2.33 16.61 -1.92
C ASN A 91 1.30 15.45 -1.98
N ILE A 92 0.28 15.46 -1.12
CA ILE A 92 -0.75 14.42 -1.10
C ILE A 92 -1.84 14.77 -2.13
N SER A 93 -1.72 14.17 -3.31
CA SER A 93 -2.64 14.38 -4.43
C SER A 93 -3.37 13.10 -4.88
N SER A 94 -3.00 11.92 -4.34
CA SER A 94 -3.65 10.66 -4.70
C SER A 94 -3.53 9.60 -3.62
N GLY A 95 -4.41 8.62 -3.68
CA GLY A 95 -4.28 7.40 -2.89
C GLY A 95 -4.74 6.18 -3.66
N GLU A 96 -4.04 5.07 -3.44
CA GLU A 96 -4.26 3.83 -4.16
C GLU A 96 -4.02 2.62 -3.26
N LEU A 97 -4.92 1.66 -3.32
CA LEU A 97 -4.69 0.32 -2.81
C LEU A 97 -5.17 -0.67 -3.86
N LEU A 98 -4.22 -1.38 -4.45
CA LEU A 98 -4.47 -2.33 -5.53
C LEU A 98 -3.73 -3.64 -5.25
N PHE A 99 -4.49 -4.70 -5.03
CA PHE A 99 -3.93 -6.05 -4.97
C PHE A 99 -4.95 -7.06 -5.48
N GLY A 100 -4.44 -8.10 -6.15
CA GLY A 100 -5.27 -9.15 -6.71
C GLY A 100 -4.46 -10.38 -7.04
N LEU A 101 -5.11 -11.55 -6.97
CA LEU A 101 -4.48 -12.83 -7.31
C LEU A 101 -4.04 -12.88 -8.78
N ASP A 102 -4.80 -12.23 -9.65
CA ASP A 102 -4.55 -12.09 -11.09
C ASP A 102 -3.38 -11.14 -11.41
N LEU A 103 -3.10 -10.16 -10.54
CA LEU A 103 -2.00 -9.20 -10.70
C LEU A 103 -0.61 -9.80 -10.41
N LEU A 104 -0.54 -10.85 -9.58
CA LEU A 104 0.74 -11.34 -9.03
C LEU A 104 1.74 -11.80 -10.10
N LEU A 105 1.26 -12.41 -11.19
CA LEU A 105 2.15 -12.92 -12.24
C LEU A 105 2.77 -11.80 -13.08
N ASP A 106 1.99 -10.75 -13.34
CA ASP A 106 2.46 -9.58 -14.07
C ASP A 106 3.40 -8.76 -13.19
N ASN A 107 3.07 -8.56 -11.92
CA ASN A 107 3.97 -7.92 -10.95
C ASN A 107 5.30 -8.66 -10.83
N GLU A 108 5.29 -10.00 -10.75
CA GLU A 108 6.50 -10.81 -10.69
C GLU A 108 7.34 -10.71 -11.98
N ARG A 109 6.67 -10.65 -13.14
CA ARG A 109 7.33 -10.45 -14.43
C ARG A 109 8.00 -9.08 -14.50
N SER A 110 7.30 -8.02 -14.09
CA SER A 110 7.80 -6.65 -14.11
C SER A 110 8.95 -6.45 -13.12
N ARG A 111 8.81 -6.93 -11.88
CA ARG A 111 9.89 -6.94 -10.87
C ARG A 111 11.15 -7.62 -11.40
N LYS A 112 11.03 -8.79 -12.04
CA LYS A 112 12.16 -9.49 -12.68
C LYS A 112 12.76 -8.72 -13.86
N GLY A 113 11.95 -7.91 -14.56
CA GLY A 113 12.41 -6.96 -15.57
C GLY A 113 13.30 -5.90 -14.93
N TRP A 114 12.79 -5.22 -13.90
CA TRP A 114 13.53 -4.19 -13.18
C TRP A 114 14.84 -4.69 -12.59
N VAL A 115 14.90 -5.91 -12.03
CA VAL A 115 16.16 -6.51 -11.58
C VAL A 115 17.24 -6.49 -12.67
N LYS A 116 16.88 -6.71 -13.94
CA LYS A 116 17.85 -6.67 -15.05
C LYS A 116 18.30 -5.24 -15.38
N ASP A 117 17.38 -4.29 -15.29
CA ASP A 117 17.59 -2.91 -15.73
C ASP A 117 18.26 -2.05 -14.64
N VAL A 118 17.91 -2.25 -13.37
CA VAL A 118 18.40 -1.46 -12.23
C VAL A 118 19.55 -2.11 -11.48
N CYS A 119 19.74 -3.44 -11.64
CA CYS A 119 20.84 -4.20 -11.05
C CYS A 119 21.84 -4.84 -12.05
N PRO A 120 22.20 -4.25 -13.21
CA PRO A 120 23.10 -4.91 -14.17
C PRO A 120 24.56 -5.02 -13.69
N SER A 121 24.99 -4.19 -12.72
CA SER A 121 26.33 -4.23 -12.14
C SER A 121 26.44 -3.67 -10.71
N LYS A 122 25.31 -3.38 -10.04
CA LYS A 122 25.29 -2.85 -8.67
C LYS A 122 25.51 -4.00 -7.67
N SER A 123 26.07 -3.69 -6.50
CA SER A 123 26.49 -4.66 -5.48
C SER A 123 25.42 -5.72 -5.17
N GLU A 124 25.84 -6.88 -4.65
CA GLU A 124 24.91 -7.92 -4.17
C GLU A 124 23.83 -7.33 -3.25
N GLU A 125 24.17 -6.32 -2.44
CA GLU A 125 23.28 -5.64 -1.52
C GLU A 125 22.09 -4.96 -2.22
N TYR A 126 22.33 -4.17 -3.27
CA TYR A 126 21.25 -3.52 -4.03
C TYR A 126 20.36 -4.53 -4.75
N SER A 127 20.99 -5.59 -5.30
CA SER A 127 20.26 -6.69 -5.93
C SER A 127 19.41 -7.47 -4.92
N ARG A 128 19.85 -7.61 -3.66
CA ARG A 128 19.10 -8.30 -2.61
C ARG A 128 17.80 -7.59 -2.25
N VAL A 129 17.72 -6.26 -2.37
CA VAL A 129 16.47 -5.54 -2.08
C VAL A 129 15.37 -5.93 -3.06
N TRP A 130 15.72 -6.19 -4.31
CA TRP A 130 14.78 -6.62 -5.35
C TRP A 130 14.53 -8.12 -5.39
N ASN A 131 15.49 -8.93 -4.95
CA ASN A 131 15.35 -10.39 -4.89
C ASN A 131 14.53 -10.83 -3.68
N ASN A 132 13.91 -12.02 -3.80
CA ASN A 132 13.13 -12.63 -2.73
C ASN A 132 12.06 -11.68 -2.16
N LYS A 133 11.34 -11.01 -3.08
CA LYS A 133 10.18 -10.17 -2.82
C LYS A 133 9.00 -10.65 -3.65
N MET A 134 7.80 -10.51 -3.11
CA MET A 134 6.56 -10.62 -3.85
C MET A 134 5.92 -9.23 -3.97
N CYS A 135 6.05 -8.58 -5.13
CA CYS A 135 5.33 -7.33 -5.41
C CYS A 135 3.83 -7.62 -5.54
N PHE A 136 3.00 -6.91 -4.77
CA PHE A 136 1.55 -7.06 -4.85
C PHE A 136 0.86 -5.82 -5.42
N GLN A 137 1.48 -4.64 -5.31
CA GLN A 137 0.99 -3.38 -5.84
C GLN A 137 2.09 -2.69 -6.64
N GLU A 138 1.80 -2.32 -7.88
CA GLU A 138 2.58 -1.34 -8.65
C GLU A 138 2.04 0.04 -8.28
N VAL A 139 2.91 1.01 -7.99
CA VAL A 139 2.48 2.34 -7.51
C VAL A 139 2.59 3.44 -8.58
N GLY A 140 2.96 3.05 -9.81
CA GLY A 140 3.32 3.96 -10.89
C GLY A 140 4.84 4.15 -11.03
N ASN A 141 5.25 4.72 -12.17
CA ASN A 141 6.64 5.06 -12.50
C ASN A 141 7.71 3.93 -12.43
N GLY A 142 7.31 2.70 -12.09
CA GLY A 142 8.21 1.55 -11.93
C GLY A 142 8.43 1.11 -10.49
N ASP A 143 7.80 1.76 -9.52
CA ASP A 143 7.93 1.45 -8.10
C ASP A 143 6.89 0.42 -7.66
N TYR A 144 7.16 -0.24 -6.53
CA TYR A 144 6.29 -1.29 -6.00
C TYR A 144 6.18 -1.26 -4.49
N ILE A 145 5.05 -1.77 -4.00
CA ILE A 145 4.94 -2.26 -2.63
C ILE A 145 5.00 -3.80 -2.67
N ALA A 146 5.86 -4.37 -1.83
CA ALA A 146 6.18 -5.78 -1.86
C ALA A 146 6.20 -6.42 -0.47
N ILE A 147 6.13 -7.76 -0.45
CA ILE A 147 6.29 -8.57 0.76
C ILE A 147 7.62 -9.31 0.72
N GLU A 148 8.34 -9.29 1.83
CA GLU A 148 9.59 -10.02 2.04
C GLU A 148 9.38 -11.54 2.02
N LEU A 149 10.21 -12.24 1.23
CA LEU A 149 10.26 -13.70 1.16
C LEU A 149 11.51 -14.29 1.81
N GLU A 150 12.47 -13.46 2.26
CA GLU A 150 13.64 -13.94 2.99
C GLU A 150 13.29 -14.38 4.41
N PRO A 151 13.84 -15.48 4.94
CA PRO A 151 13.49 -16.02 6.25
C PRO A 151 13.57 -15.02 7.41
N GLU A 152 14.55 -14.11 7.39
CA GLU A 152 14.79 -13.14 8.46
C GLU A 152 13.71 -12.08 8.57
N ASN A 153 13.05 -11.75 7.45
CA ASN A 153 12.04 -10.69 7.36
C ASN A 153 10.71 -11.17 6.77
N TYR A 154 10.52 -12.48 6.64
CA TYR A 154 9.42 -13.09 5.90
C TYR A 154 8.06 -12.52 6.31
N GLY A 155 7.30 -12.04 5.33
CA GLY A 155 5.95 -11.50 5.52
C GLY A 155 5.88 -10.00 5.77
N LYS A 156 6.99 -9.32 6.08
CA LYS A 156 7.02 -7.85 6.23
C LYS A 156 6.74 -7.15 4.91
N VAL A 157 6.09 -5.99 4.98
CA VAL A 157 5.80 -5.16 3.81
C VAL A 157 6.88 -4.08 3.66
N VAL A 158 7.36 -3.90 2.43
CA VAL A 158 8.43 -2.96 2.07
C VAL A 158 8.11 -2.18 0.79
N TYR A 159 8.69 -1.00 0.66
CA TYR A 159 8.69 -0.19 -0.56
C TYR A 159 9.89 -0.55 -1.46
N LEU A 160 9.71 -0.59 -2.77
CA LEU A 160 10.75 -0.83 -3.76
C LEU A 160 10.77 0.31 -4.79
N SER A 161 11.86 1.09 -4.81
CA SER A 161 12.06 2.17 -5.80
C SER A 161 13.00 1.75 -6.94
N HIS A 162 12.55 1.92 -8.19
CA HIS A 162 13.28 1.53 -9.39
C HIS A 162 14.53 2.38 -9.61
N ASP A 163 14.50 3.66 -9.27
CA ASP A 163 15.60 4.59 -9.44
C ASP A 163 16.70 4.46 -8.37
N GLY A 164 16.43 3.69 -7.30
CA GLY A 164 17.35 3.53 -6.18
C GLY A 164 17.35 4.72 -5.24
N ALA A 165 16.21 5.41 -5.13
CA ALA A 165 15.95 6.44 -4.16
C ALA A 165 16.26 5.98 -2.72
N SER A 166 16.34 6.96 -1.82
CA SER A 166 16.61 6.75 -0.38
C SER A 166 15.67 5.77 0.29
N ASN A 167 14.49 5.55 -0.29
CA ASN A 167 13.42 4.73 0.28
C ASN A 167 13.38 3.29 -0.24
N LEU A 168 14.33 2.90 -1.09
CA LEU A 168 14.43 1.53 -1.56
C LEU A 168 14.62 0.55 -0.37
N GLY A 169 13.65 -0.35 -0.20
CA GLY A 169 13.63 -1.33 0.89
C GLY A 169 13.07 -0.78 2.20
N THR A 170 12.45 0.40 2.19
CA THR A 170 11.83 0.98 3.39
C THR A 170 10.74 0.06 3.91
N TYR A 171 10.83 -0.26 5.20
CA TYR A 171 9.86 -1.07 5.92
C TYR A 171 8.56 -0.29 6.13
N LEU A 172 7.41 -0.87 5.76
CA LEU A 172 6.10 -0.21 5.86
C LEU A 172 5.18 -0.84 6.91
N ALA A 173 5.30 -2.15 7.18
CA ALA A 173 4.53 -2.86 8.21
C ALA A 173 5.09 -4.27 8.50
N ASP A 174 4.75 -4.82 9.67
CA ASP A 174 5.24 -6.14 10.11
C ASP A 174 4.59 -7.29 9.31
N ASN A 175 3.42 -7.04 8.73
CA ASN A 175 2.72 -7.98 7.87
C ASN A 175 1.67 -7.30 7.00
N PHE A 176 1.19 -8.02 5.99
CA PHE A 176 0.17 -7.53 5.05
C PHE A 176 -1.13 -7.06 5.73
N LYS A 177 -1.61 -7.77 6.75
CA LYS A 177 -2.85 -7.40 7.44
C LYS A 177 -2.70 -6.09 8.23
N GLU A 178 -1.57 -5.91 8.90
CA GLU A 178 -1.24 -4.65 9.57
C GLU A 178 -1.07 -3.51 8.57
N PHE A 179 -0.38 -3.75 7.45
CA PHE A 179 -0.27 -2.79 6.36
C PHE A 179 -1.65 -2.31 5.90
N LEU A 180 -2.56 -3.22 5.56
CA LEU A 180 -3.92 -2.86 5.14
C LEU A 180 -4.64 -1.98 6.17
N MET A 181 -4.54 -2.32 7.45
CA MET A 181 -5.23 -1.56 8.50
C MET A 181 -4.61 -0.17 8.71
N ASN A 182 -3.29 -0.04 8.70
CA ASN A 182 -2.62 1.23 8.90
C ASN A 182 -2.74 2.14 7.66
N TYR A 183 -2.50 1.58 6.48
CA TYR A 183 -2.53 2.30 5.22
C TYR A 183 -3.93 2.82 4.88
N ALA A 184 -4.97 2.00 5.05
CA ALA A 184 -6.35 2.47 4.90
C ALA A 184 -6.79 3.49 5.95
N SER A 185 -6.11 3.55 7.10
CA SER A 185 -6.40 4.59 8.11
C SER A 185 -5.88 5.96 7.70
N VAL A 186 -4.96 6.06 6.76
CA VAL A 186 -4.49 7.33 6.17
C VAL A 186 -5.02 7.53 4.75
N GLY A 187 -6.07 6.78 4.37
CA GLY A 187 -6.72 6.89 3.07
C GLY A 187 -5.94 6.26 1.93
N CYS A 188 -5.00 5.36 2.24
CA CYS A 188 -4.03 4.84 1.28
C CYS A 188 -3.33 5.98 0.51
N ALA A 189 -3.13 7.12 1.19
CA ALA A 189 -2.49 8.29 0.61
C ALA A 189 -1.07 7.93 0.18
N GLY A 190 -0.81 8.08 -1.12
CA GLY A 190 0.48 7.87 -1.72
C GLY A 190 0.83 6.45 -2.11
N GLY A 191 0.91 6.20 -3.41
CA GLY A 191 1.66 5.05 -3.93
C GLY A 191 3.17 5.33 -3.92
N GLU A 192 3.56 6.55 -4.31
CA GLU A 192 4.95 7.02 -4.36
C GLU A 192 5.47 7.40 -2.96
N ASP A 193 6.80 7.41 -2.79
CA ASP A 193 7.45 7.62 -1.50
C ASP A 193 7.13 8.96 -0.85
N TRP A 194 7.27 10.06 -1.57
CA TRP A 194 6.98 11.40 -1.03
C TRP A 194 5.52 11.59 -0.57
N GLN A 195 4.59 10.73 -1.01
CA GLN A 195 3.17 10.84 -0.63
C GLN A 195 2.83 10.02 0.63
N TRP A 196 3.45 8.86 0.85
CA TRP A 196 3.23 8.08 2.08
C TRP A 196 4.21 8.45 3.21
N GLU A 197 5.37 9.04 2.88
CA GLU A 197 6.38 9.50 3.83
C GLU A 197 5.84 10.38 4.97
N PRO A 198 4.90 11.32 4.76
CA PRO A 198 4.32 12.12 5.83
C PRO A 198 3.66 11.28 6.92
N PHE A 199 3.20 10.07 6.57
CA PHE A 199 2.56 9.13 7.48
C PHE A 199 3.53 8.08 8.03
N TYR A 200 4.81 8.12 7.68
CA TYR A 200 5.79 7.13 8.13
C TYR A 200 6.38 7.49 9.50
N THR A 201 6.58 6.47 10.34
CA THR A 201 7.36 6.57 11.58
C THR A 201 8.44 5.50 11.61
N ALA A 202 9.70 5.93 11.79
CA ALA A 202 10.86 5.05 11.80
C ALA A 202 10.70 3.91 12.82
N GLY A 203 10.85 2.66 12.35
CA GLY A 203 10.71 1.45 13.16
C GLY A 203 9.26 1.01 13.43
N LYS A 204 8.27 1.79 13.01
CA LYS A 204 6.84 1.45 13.09
C LYS A 204 6.22 1.22 11.71
N GLY A 205 6.68 1.92 10.67
CA GLY A 205 6.09 1.86 9.33
C GLY A 205 5.05 2.96 9.13
N ILE A 206 4.00 2.68 8.35
CA ILE A 206 2.86 3.59 8.20
C ILE A 206 2.16 3.74 9.55
N ASP A 207 2.11 4.98 10.04
CA ASP A 207 1.63 5.33 11.37
C ASP A 207 0.41 6.26 11.31
N PRO A 208 -0.82 5.72 11.44
CA PRO A 208 -2.04 6.53 11.47
C PRO A 208 -2.20 7.37 12.75
N THR A 209 -1.27 7.27 13.70
CA THR A 209 -1.26 8.04 14.95
C THR A 209 -0.25 9.19 14.94
N CYS A 210 0.51 9.37 13.86
CA CYS A 210 1.44 10.48 13.73
C CYS A 210 0.70 11.83 13.64
N GLU A 211 1.41 12.93 13.88
CA GLU A 211 0.83 14.28 13.84
C GLU A 211 0.22 14.60 12.46
N ASN A 212 0.90 14.20 11.40
CA ASN A 212 0.45 14.38 10.01
C ASN A 212 -0.83 13.62 9.70
N ALA A 213 -1.01 12.40 10.21
CA ALA A 213 -2.29 11.69 10.10
C ALA A 213 -3.42 12.45 10.81
N GLN A 214 -3.16 13.02 11.99
CA GLN A 214 -4.17 13.81 12.70
C GLN A 214 -4.51 15.12 11.98
N THR A 215 -3.54 15.74 11.30
CA THR A 215 -3.76 16.92 10.47
C THR A 215 -4.55 16.56 9.21
N TRP A 216 -4.20 15.44 8.55
CA TRP A 216 -4.91 14.94 7.39
C TRP A 216 -6.40 14.68 7.68
N TYR A 217 -6.71 14.10 8.83
CA TYR A 217 -8.11 13.91 9.24
C TYR A 217 -8.87 15.22 9.41
N LYS A 218 -8.21 16.29 9.89
CA LYS A 218 -8.86 17.60 10.03
C LYS A 218 -9.16 18.23 8.66
N VAL A 219 -8.23 18.11 7.71
CA VAL A 219 -8.41 18.58 6.32
C VAL A 219 -9.64 17.90 5.71
N LEU A 220 -9.72 16.58 5.84
CA LEU A 220 -10.85 15.79 5.33
C LEU A 220 -12.13 15.89 6.16
N GLY A 221 -12.13 16.62 7.28
CA GLY A 221 -13.26 16.67 8.20
C GLY A 221 -13.61 15.32 8.87
N ILE A 222 -12.67 14.38 8.94
CA ILE A 222 -12.82 13.05 9.55
C ILE A 222 -12.65 13.14 11.07
N ASN A 223 -13.60 12.60 11.84
CA ASN A 223 -13.38 12.35 13.25
C ASN A 223 -12.62 11.02 13.41
N PRO A 224 -11.47 10.96 14.10
CA PRO A 224 -10.70 9.72 14.26
C PRO A 224 -11.51 8.52 14.80
N LYS A 225 -12.56 8.77 15.58
CA LYS A 225 -13.47 7.71 16.06
C LYS A 225 -14.24 7.00 14.95
N GLU A 226 -14.40 7.62 13.79
CA GLU A 226 -15.03 7.01 12.62
C GLU A 226 -14.13 5.96 11.99
N LEU A 227 -12.81 6.10 12.15
CA LEU A 227 -11.81 5.12 11.73
C LEU A 227 -11.66 3.98 12.75
N GLU A 228 -12.26 4.08 13.92
CA GLU A 228 -12.28 3.00 14.94
C GLU A 228 -13.43 2.02 14.66
N GLY A 229 -13.22 0.76 15.07
CA GLY A 229 -14.17 -0.36 14.96
C GLY A 229 -14.83 -0.68 16.28
#